data_AF-A0A3D0ZZR7-F1
#
_entry.id   AF-A0A3D0ZZR7-F1
#
_cell.length_a   1.000
_cell.length_b   1.000
_cell.length_c   1.000
_cell.angle_alpha   90.00
_cell.angle_beta   90.00
_cell.angle_gamma   90.00
#
_symmetry.space_group_name_H-M   'P 1'
#
loop_
_entity.id
_entity.type
_entity.pdbx_description
1 polymer ?
#
loop_
_entity_poly.entity_id
_entity_poly.type
_entity_poly.pdbx_seq_one_letter_code
_entity_poly.pdbx_strand_id
1 'polypeptide(L)'
;MRLVCTVSVVVALGLVMACGGGGGGSAENTETANSPPSQVEAEPTRIELLDSSPTEGSPAIDSNLSTLNFSHLVQTDLNTELVGNCRNFNGATLRRNLQDLSTGETDEVLDHHVTCFLDENSNYRFDAEGTGNNDDRYRATLSFATSIQSERAITVQDSITSPKETINDFFSAYVEGALLTDIEAPAFVDSLLVDLINELVEDEWENLTDPAAHYDVISERVTYSSRTPSGEPSDSLSGLISRPVVDDNFIQKDHFIILTHATGSTPSELNSSDAWYILANLFAARGYLVVAADNYGRGNTGIEEETYLLANQTSYNTLDLARQVLEDRNYSDTYDGQNASVIGYSQGGHTAIAVWLMSELQEIDRPSIVEVHAGGAPYNLYKTVRGVLSHLNGSCDDDVFCRYVDEATTVPFATNRIIPALLSYTETGFFLNDILINGAFETSFISGFLNNEIEYDSMKSLLQLNSFTDINNLEEIVNANVKIHLYHSEFDRLVPAANTAELVSVLEAAMTVDHHQSRCNSAGYEAIFNLTDRVGLIHTLCGLSVLNDVLGDLR
;
A
#
# COMPACT_ATOMS: atom_id res chain seq x y z
N MET A 1 -58.88 -15.82 -0.54
CA MET A 1 -57.95 -16.58 0.32
C MET A 1 -56.92 -15.57 0.79
N ARG A 2 -57.17 -14.79 1.87
CA ARG A 2 -56.72 -15.03 3.27
C ARG A 2 -55.25 -15.51 3.30
N LEU A 3 -54.28 -14.81 3.87
CA LEU A 3 -54.27 -14.06 5.14
C LEU A 3 -53.22 -12.93 5.14
N VAL A 4 -53.54 -11.84 5.84
CA VAL A 4 -52.65 -10.75 6.29
C VAL A 4 -52.18 -11.11 7.70
N CYS A 5 -50.89 -10.88 8.02
CA CYS A 5 -50.39 -10.92 9.40
C CYS A 5 -49.65 -9.62 9.73
N THR A 6 -50.32 -8.79 10.53
CA THR A 6 -49.78 -7.73 11.39
C THR A 6 -49.31 -8.36 12.70
N VAL A 7 -48.18 -7.91 13.25
CA VAL A 7 -47.81 -8.17 14.65
C VAL A 7 -47.58 -6.83 15.35
N SER A 8 -48.41 -6.59 16.36
CA SER A 8 -48.38 -5.43 17.24
C SER A 8 -47.63 -5.72 18.53
N VAL A 9 -46.96 -4.68 19.00
CA VAL A 9 -46.38 -4.46 20.34
C VAL A 9 -47.37 -4.77 21.47
N VAL A 10 -46.90 -5.46 22.52
CA VAL A 10 -47.62 -5.58 23.80
C VAL A 10 -46.67 -5.28 24.97
N VAL A 11 -46.97 -4.17 25.63
CA VAL A 11 -46.48 -3.74 26.95
C VAL A 11 -47.24 -4.51 28.02
N ALA A 12 -46.56 -5.04 29.05
CA ALA A 12 -47.20 -5.64 30.22
C ALA A 12 -46.68 -5.01 31.52
N LEU A 13 -47.50 -4.13 32.09
CA LEU A 13 -47.46 -3.72 33.51
C LEU A 13 -48.20 -4.77 34.35
N GLY A 14 -47.62 -5.16 35.49
CA GLY A 14 -48.27 -6.00 36.49
C GLY A 14 -47.91 -5.56 37.91
N LEU A 15 -48.82 -4.81 38.54
CA LEU A 15 -48.87 -4.55 39.99
C LEU A 15 -49.71 -5.65 40.66
N VAL A 16 -49.20 -6.26 41.73
CA VAL A 16 -50.04 -6.93 42.74
C VAL A 16 -49.49 -6.64 44.14
N MET A 17 -50.30 -5.95 44.94
CA MET A 17 -50.19 -5.89 46.41
C MET A 17 -50.84 -7.14 47.03
N ALA A 18 -50.24 -7.69 48.09
CA ALA A 18 -50.94 -8.47 49.10
C ALA A 18 -50.28 -8.34 50.49
N CYS A 19 -51.14 -8.15 51.50
CA CYS A 19 -50.84 -7.91 52.92
C CYS A 19 -50.63 -9.20 53.75
N GLY A 20 -49.97 -9.03 54.90
CA GLY A 20 -50.03 -9.89 56.10
C GLY A 20 -48.63 -10.14 56.67
N GLY A 21 -48.25 -9.88 57.91
CA GLY A 21 -48.96 -9.49 59.12
C GLY A 21 -48.31 -10.21 60.32
N GLY A 22 -47.69 -9.48 61.26
CA GLY A 22 -47.66 -9.84 62.69
C GLY A 22 -46.34 -10.29 63.38
N GLY A 23 -45.86 -9.44 64.31
CA GLY A 23 -45.11 -9.78 65.54
C GLY A 23 -43.59 -10.02 65.38
N GLY A 24 -42.65 -9.42 66.12
CA GLY A 24 -42.65 -8.69 67.38
C GLY A 24 -41.49 -9.22 68.24
N GLY A 25 -40.46 -8.41 68.55
CA GLY A 25 -39.50 -8.72 69.62
C GLY A 25 -38.01 -8.45 69.36
N SER A 26 -37.58 -7.22 69.66
CA SER A 26 -36.36 -6.82 70.41
C SER A 26 -34.94 -7.24 69.98
N ALA A 27 -34.19 -6.19 69.58
CA ALA A 27 -32.88 -5.73 70.08
C ALA A 27 -31.57 -6.45 69.69
N GLU A 28 -30.90 -5.82 68.73
CA GLU A 28 -29.47 -5.41 68.70
C GLU A 28 -28.37 -6.45 68.97
N ASN A 29 -27.63 -6.80 67.91
CA ASN A 29 -26.21 -6.42 67.80
C ASN A 29 -25.70 -6.48 66.35
N THR A 30 -25.31 -5.30 65.86
CA THR A 30 -24.25 -4.95 64.90
C THR A 30 -24.10 -5.66 63.54
N GLU A 31 -24.28 -4.83 62.52
CA GLU A 31 -23.95 -4.97 61.11
C GLU A 31 -22.48 -5.37 60.85
N THR A 32 -22.27 -6.26 59.87
CA THR A 32 -21.22 -6.08 58.86
C THR A 32 -21.81 -6.35 57.49
N ALA A 33 -21.88 -5.27 56.72
CA ALA A 33 -22.13 -5.09 55.30
C ALA A 33 -22.23 -6.35 54.42
N ASN A 34 -23.39 -6.47 53.77
CA ASN A 34 -23.51 -7.11 52.47
C ASN A 34 -22.46 -6.54 51.52
N SER A 35 -21.62 -7.40 50.95
CA SER A 35 -20.89 -7.08 49.73
C SER A 35 -21.90 -6.60 48.67
N PRO A 36 -21.64 -5.51 47.94
CA PRO A 36 -22.49 -5.15 46.82
C PRO A 36 -22.54 -6.30 45.83
N PRO A 37 -23.67 -6.56 45.14
CA PRO A 37 -23.67 -7.50 44.04
C PRO A 37 -22.63 -7.02 43.03
N SER A 38 -21.69 -7.89 42.66
CA SER A 38 -20.75 -7.63 41.56
C SER A 38 -21.58 -7.19 40.36
N GLN A 39 -21.47 -5.92 39.97
CA GLN A 39 -22.04 -5.46 38.71
C GLN A 39 -21.35 -6.28 37.62
N VAL A 40 -22.13 -7.09 36.92
CA VAL A 40 -21.67 -7.73 35.70
C VAL A 40 -21.47 -6.57 34.72
N GLU A 41 -20.21 -6.22 34.45
CA GLU A 41 -19.88 -5.28 33.39
C GLU A 41 -20.53 -5.76 32.09
N ALA A 42 -21.14 -4.83 31.35
CA ALA A 42 -21.70 -5.15 30.04
C ALA A 42 -20.55 -5.58 29.11
N GLU A 43 -20.77 -6.66 28.36
CA GLU A 43 -19.80 -7.10 27.35
C GLU A 43 -19.61 -6.01 26.28
N PRO A 44 -18.37 -5.75 25.83
CA PRO A 44 -18.11 -4.78 24.77
C PRO A 44 -18.89 -5.09 23.49
N THR A 45 -19.35 -4.06 22.79
CA THR A 45 -19.95 -4.19 21.46
C THR A 45 -18.91 -4.72 20.48
N ARG A 46 -19.22 -5.79 19.75
CA ARG A 46 -18.31 -6.34 18.74
C ARG A 46 -18.33 -5.45 17.49
N ILE A 47 -17.14 -5.07 17.03
CA ILE A 47 -16.93 -4.42 15.72
C ILE A 47 -16.37 -5.47 14.76
N GLU A 48 -16.90 -5.47 13.53
CA GLU A 48 -16.40 -6.35 12.47
C GLU A 48 -15.12 -5.78 11.87
N LEU A 49 -14.21 -6.65 11.44
CA LEU A 49 -13.00 -6.22 10.75
C LEU A 49 -13.36 -5.72 9.35
N LEU A 50 -12.74 -4.62 8.95
CA LEU A 50 -12.80 -4.09 7.59
C LEU A 50 -11.84 -4.86 6.68
N ASP A 51 -10.63 -5.12 7.16
CA ASP A 51 -9.59 -5.87 6.47
C ASP A 51 -8.65 -6.53 7.50
N SER A 52 -7.96 -7.60 7.11
CA SER A 52 -6.94 -8.24 7.94
C SER A 52 -6.02 -9.16 7.15
N SER A 53 -4.76 -9.21 7.56
CA SER A 53 -3.81 -10.22 7.15
C SER A 53 -3.12 -10.79 8.39
N PRO A 54 -3.41 -12.04 8.79
CA PRO A 54 -4.27 -13.01 8.09
C PRO A 54 -5.76 -12.69 8.13
N THR A 55 -6.50 -13.18 7.14
CA THR A 55 -7.97 -13.07 7.11
C THR A 55 -8.63 -14.06 8.08
N GLU A 56 -9.81 -13.70 8.59
CA GLU A 56 -10.59 -14.59 9.46
C GLU A 56 -10.91 -15.91 8.73
N GLY A 57 -10.62 -17.05 9.37
CA GLY A 57 -10.86 -18.37 8.80
C GLY A 57 -9.83 -18.83 7.76
N SER A 58 -8.76 -18.06 7.53
CA SER A 58 -7.60 -18.51 6.74
C SER A 58 -7.00 -19.81 7.29
N PRO A 59 -6.36 -20.62 6.42
CA PRO A 59 -5.47 -21.70 6.87
C PRO A 59 -4.41 -21.22 7.86
N ALA A 60 -3.84 -22.16 8.60
CA ALA A 60 -2.81 -21.85 9.59
C ALA A 60 -1.59 -21.17 8.91
N ILE A 61 -1.25 -19.96 9.37
CA ILE A 61 -0.15 -19.17 8.80
C ILE A 61 1.21 -19.69 9.25
N ASP A 62 2.29 -19.34 8.57
CA ASP A 62 3.64 -19.71 9.03
C ASP A 62 3.99 -18.98 10.34
N SER A 63 4.44 -19.72 11.35
CA SER A 63 4.91 -19.17 12.64
C SER A 63 6.10 -18.22 12.53
N ASN A 64 6.85 -18.23 11.42
CA ASN A 64 7.87 -17.22 11.12
C ASN A 64 7.31 -15.86 10.72
N LEU A 65 6.03 -15.77 10.35
CA LEU A 65 5.39 -14.49 10.05
C LEU A 65 5.19 -13.73 11.36
N SER A 66 6.17 -12.90 11.71
CA SER A 66 6.17 -12.12 12.94
C SER A 66 5.38 -10.83 12.85
N THR A 67 4.74 -10.56 11.71
CA THR A 67 4.07 -9.30 11.43
C THR A 67 2.67 -9.57 10.90
N LEU A 68 1.69 -8.77 11.31
CA LEU A 68 0.28 -8.92 10.93
C LEU A 68 -0.44 -7.57 11.04
N ASN A 69 -1.60 -7.46 10.39
CA ASN A 69 -2.45 -6.28 10.51
C ASN A 69 -3.93 -6.63 10.51
N PHE A 70 -4.72 -5.75 11.11
CA PHE A 70 -6.17 -5.77 10.99
C PHE A 70 -6.72 -4.36 11.17
N SER A 71 -7.78 -4.05 10.43
CA SER A 71 -8.36 -2.72 10.39
C SER A 71 -9.86 -2.77 10.67
N HIS A 72 -10.42 -1.72 11.25
CA HIS A 72 -11.86 -1.61 11.49
C HIS A 72 -12.31 -0.15 11.59
N LEU A 73 -13.63 0.04 11.46
CA LEU A 73 -14.27 1.36 11.48
C LEU A 73 -14.61 1.80 12.90
N VAL A 74 -14.40 3.08 13.20
CA VAL A 74 -14.70 3.69 14.50
C VAL A 74 -15.16 5.15 14.36
N GLN A 75 -15.61 5.74 15.47
CA GLN A 75 -15.72 7.19 15.67
C GLN A 75 -14.40 7.78 16.21
N THR A 76 -14.10 9.02 15.82
CA THR A 76 -12.86 9.76 16.10
C THR A 76 -12.52 9.85 17.59
N ASP A 77 -13.53 9.82 18.45
CA ASP A 77 -13.36 9.97 19.89
C ASP A 77 -13.00 8.68 20.63
N LEU A 78 -12.82 7.57 19.91
CA LEU A 78 -12.52 6.28 20.50
C LEU A 78 -11.02 6.09 20.75
N ASN A 79 -10.67 5.94 22.03
CA ASN A 79 -9.35 5.47 22.46
C ASN A 79 -9.29 3.95 22.37
N THR A 80 -8.21 3.44 21.77
CA THR A 80 -8.02 2.00 21.55
C THR A 80 -6.76 1.51 22.26
N GLU A 81 -6.87 0.38 22.93
CA GLU A 81 -5.76 -0.40 23.48
C GLU A 81 -5.68 -1.73 22.74
N LEU A 82 -4.48 -2.09 22.30
CA LEU A 82 -4.22 -3.38 21.65
C LEU A 82 -3.75 -4.41 22.66
N VAL A 83 -4.40 -5.57 22.66
CA VAL A 83 -4.06 -6.72 23.51
C VAL A 83 -3.82 -7.93 22.64
N GLY A 84 -2.64 -8.56 22.78
CA GLY A 84 -2.26 -9.76 22.04
C GLY A 84 -1.70 -10.84 22.96
N ASN A 85 -1.87 -12.11 22.59
CA ASN A 85 -1.43 -13.27 23.38
C ASN A 85 -0.12 -13.91 22.90
N CYS A 86 0.74 -13.16 22.21
CA CYS A 86 2.05 -13.64 21.72
C CYS A 86 3.24 -13.06 22.50
N ARG A 87 4.43 -13.64 22.26
CA ARG A 87 5.68 -13.21 22.93
C ARG A 87 6.24 -11.98 22.21
N ASN A 88 6.81 -11.03 22.95
CA ASN A 88 7.31 -9.76 22.41
C ASN A 88 6.26 -9.02 21.58
N PHE A 89 5.04 -8.96 22.11
CA PHE A 89 3.96 -8.19 21.51
C PHE A 89 4.33 -6.71 21.44
N ASN A 90 4.33 -6.18 20.23
CA ASN A 90 4.34 -4.75 19.95
C ASN A 90 3.23 -4.44 18.94
N GLY A 91 2.62 -3.26 19.05
CA GLY A 91 1.56 -2.85 18.15
C GLY A 91 1.50 -1.34 17.98
N ALA A 92 1.32 -0.90 16.74
CA ALA A 92 1.07 0.47 16.36
C ALA A 92 -0.31 0.58 15.69
N THR A 93 -0.93 1.75 15.80
CA THR A 93 -2.23 2.01 15.18
C THR A 93 -2.12 3.23 14.28
N LEU A 94 -2.40 3.05 13.00
CA LEU A 94 -2.53 4.13 12.04
C LEU A 94 -3.99 4.55 11.96
N ARG A 95 -4.25 5.85 12.12
CA ARG A 95 -5.59 6.44 12.08
C ARG A 95 -5.80 7.24 10.81
N ARG A 96 -6.93 7.01 10.15
CA ARG A 96 -7.31 7.71 8.92
C ARG A 96 -8.71 8.29 9.04
N ASN A 97 -8.87 9.55 8.66
CA ASN A 97 -10.18 10.19 8.58
C ASN A 97 -10.93 9.70 7.33
N LEU A 98 -12.19 9.30 7.51
CA LEU A 98 -13.07 8.90 6.42
C LEU A 98 -13.91 10.07 5.91
N GLN A 99 -14.16 10.05 4.62
CA GLN A 99 -14.99 11.03 3.91
C GLN A 99 -16.09 10.32 3.14
N ASP A 100 -17.17 11.07 2.86
CA ASP A 100 -18.26 10.65 1.97
C ASP A 100 -18.93 9.32 2.35
N LEU A 101 -19.01 9.02 3.66
CA LEU A 101 -19.80 7.92 4.20
C LEU A 101 -21.26 8.34 4.44
N SER A 102 -22.17 7.37 4.44
CA SER A 102 -23.61 7.62 4.48
C SER A 102 -24.17 7.97 5.87
N THR A 103 -23.67 7.33 6.94
CA THR A 103 -24.31 7.34 8.27
C THR A 103 -23.66 8.26 9.29
N GLY A 104 -22.41 8.70 9.09
CA GLY A 104 -21.64 9.46 10.08
C GLY A 104 -21.47 8.72 11.42
N GLU A 105 -21.88 7.45 11.50
CA GLU A 105 -21.74 6.59 12.67
C GLU A 105 -20.30 6.13 12.85
N THR A 106 -19.51 6.17 11.79
CA THR A 106 -18.06 5.98 11.78
C THR A 106 -17.44 7.06 10.91
N ASP A 107 -16.30 7.60 11.34
CA ASP A 107 -15.57 8.66 10.64
C ASP A 107 -14.05 8.44 10.65
N GLU A 108 -13.57 7.32 11.23
CA GLU A 108 -12.18 6.88 11.13
C GLU A 108 -12.05 5.39 10.78
N VAL A 109 -10.97 5.05 10.08
CA VAL A 109 -10.41 3.68 10.06
C VAL A 109 -9.24 3.64 11.02
N LEU A 110 -9.26 2.67 11.94
CA LEU A 110 -8.07 2.24 12.67
C LEU A 110 -7.45 1.07 11.93
N ASP A 111 -6.16 1.16 11.63
CA ASP A 111 -5.38 0.09 11.01
C ASP A 111 -4.26 -0.30 11.98
N HIS A 112 -4.42 -1.47 12.59
CA HIS A 112 -3.53 -1.97 13.62
C HIS A 112 -2.46 -2.85 12.99
N HIS A 113 -1.20 -2.52 13.26
CA HIS A 113 -0.04 -3.27 12.83
C HIS A 113 0.63 -3.87 14.05
N VAL A 114 0.88 -5.17 14.02
CA VAL A 114 1.39 -5.92 15.16
C VAL A 114 2.63 -6.68 14.74
N THR A 115 3.64 -6.61 15.60
CA THR A 115 4.84 -7.43 15.53
C THR A 115 4.93 -8.32 16.76
N CYS A 116 5.10 -9.63 16.59
CA CYS A 116 5.40 -10.53 17.70
C CYS A 116 5.97 -11.89 17.28
N PHE A 117 6.45 -12.66 18.27
CA PHE A 117 6.91 -14.03 18.07
C PHE A 117 5.77 -15.02 18.24
N LEU A 118 5.53 -15.78 17.18
CA LEU A 118 4.55 -16.84 17.15
C LEU A 118 5.24 -18.19 17.38
N ASP A 119 4.55 -19.07 18.10
CA ASP A 119 4.93 -20.45 18.33
C ASP A 119 4.22 -21.32 17.29
N GLU A 120 4.83 -22.43 16.89
CA GLU A 120 4.22 -23.37 15.94
C GLU A 120 2.91 -23.96 16.50
N ASN A 121 1.98 -24.30 15.60
CA ASN A 121 0.76 -25.05 15.92
C ASN A 121 -0.07 -24.43 17.07
N SER A 122 -0.10 -23.10 17.15
CA SER A 122 -0.70 -22.34 18.24
C SER A 122 -1.85 -21.47 17.74
N ASN A 123 -2.77 -21.10 18.64
CA ASN A 123 -3.88 -20.20 18.30
C ASN A 123 -3.65 -18.83 18.93
N TYR A 124 -3.83 -17.79 18.14
CA TYR A 124 -3.66 -16.41 18.54
C TYR A 124 -4.96 -15.64 18.47
N ARG A 125 -5.08 -14.67 19.37
CA ARG A 125 -6.16 -13.73 19.44
C ARG A 125 -5.61 -12.35 19.78
N PHE A 126 -5.96 -11.39 18.94
CA PHE A 126 -5.63 -9.99 19.13
C PHE A 126 -6.93 -9.22 19.24
N ASP A 127 -7.06 -8.44 20.29
CA ASP A 127 -8.21 -7.60 20.55
C ASP A 127 -7.77 -6.13 20.49
N ALA A 128 -8.49 -5.33 19.69
CA ALA A 128 -8.49 -3.87 19.81
C ALA A 128 -9.70 -3.51 20.67
N GLU A 129 -9.44 -3.17 21.92
CA GLU A 129 -10.47 -2.76 22.87
C GLU A 129 -10.49 -1.25 22.96
N GLY A 130 -11.67 -0.64 22.92
CA GLY A 130 -11.74 0.78 23.16
C GLY A 130 -12.97 1.22 23.90
N THR A 131 -12.90 2.46 24.36
CA THR A 131 -13.92 3.10 25.19
C THR A 131 -14.21 4.48 24.64
N GLY A 132 -15.49 4.73 24.35
CA GLY A 132 -15.97 6.03 23.88
C GLY A 132 -16.20 7.02 25.01
N ASN A 133 -16.52 8.27 24.64
CA ASN A 133 -16.78 9.34 25.60
C ASN A 133 -17.98 9.10 26.53
N ASN A 134 -18.89 8.20 26.17
CA ASN A 134 -20.05 7.82 26.98
C ASN A 134 -19.83 6.55 27.83
N ASP A 135 -18.57 6.11 27.98
CA ASP A 135 -18.18 4.83 28.58
C ASP A 135 -18.66 3.59 27.79
N ASP A 136 -19.11 3.78 26.55
CA ASP A 136 -19.45 2.68 25.64
C ASP A 136 -18.17 1.92 25.28
N ARG A 137 -18.18 0.60 25.50
CA ARG A 137 -17.04 -0.28 25.21
C ARG A 137 -17.25 -1.02 23.91
N TYR A 138 -16.19 -1.14 23.13
CA TYR A 138 -16.17 -1.96 21.93
C TYR A 138 -14.95 -2.88 21.88
N ARG A 139 -15.03 -3.88 21.01
CA ARG A 139 -13.94 -4.80 20.72
C ARG A 139 -13.96 -5.22 19.26
N ALA A 140 -12.85 -5.04 18.56
CA ALA A 140 -12.55 -5.74 17.31
C ALA A 140 -11.56 -6.87 17.60
N THR A 141 -11.75 -8.04 16.97
CA THR A 141 -10.97 -9.24 17.28
C THR A 141 -10.45 -9.88 16.01
N LEU A 142 -9.13 -10.03 15.92
CA LEU A 142 -8.47 -10.92 14.96
C LEU A 142 -8.13 -12.25 15.64
N SER A 143 -8.41 -13.37 14.98
CA SER A 143 -8.06 -14.71 15.46
C SER A 143 -7.57 -15.60 14.33
N PHE A 144 -6.47 -16.30 14.56
CA PHE A 144 -5.86 -17.20 13.58
C PHE A 144 -5.05 -18.30 14.26
N ALA A 145 -4.65 -19.30 13.48
CA ALA A 145 -3.76 -20.36 13.91
C ALA A 145 -2.43 -20.29 13.17
N THR A 146 -1.37 -20.81 13.78
CA THR A 146 -0.07 -20.99 13.12
C THR A 146 0.19 -22.45 12.79
N SER A 147 0.99 -22.65 11.74
CA SER A 147 1.52 -23.93 11.30
C SER A 147 2.97 -24.09 11.78
N ILE A 148 3.69 -25.06 11.22
CA ILE A 148 5.12 -25.25 11.50
C ILE A 148 5.94 -24.14 10.83
N GLN A 149 7.13 -23.90 11.39
CA GLN A 149 8.08 -22.95 10.84
C GLN A 149 8.58 -23.43 9.47
N SER A 150 8.36 -22.66 8.41
CA SER A 150 8.96 -22.96 7.10
C SER A 150 10.41 -22.46 7.04
N GLU A 151 11.24 -23.12 6.24
CA GLU A 151 12.58 -22.62 5.96
C GLU A 151 12.48 -21.44 5.00
N ARG A 152 12.73 -20.22 5.49
CA ARG A 152 12.82 -19.04 4.64
C ARG A 152 14.12 -19.09 3.85
N ALA A 153 14.01 -19.26 2.54
CA ALA A 153 15.16 -19.35 1.67
C ALA A 153 14.87 -18.66 0.34
N ILE A 154 15.89 -17.95 -0.14
CA ILE A 154 15.93 -17.44 -1.50
C ILE A 154 16.39 -18.59 -2.41
N THR A 155 15.61 -18.86 -3.45
CA THR A 155 16.00 -19.82 -4.48
C THR A 155 16.18 -19.10 -5.80
N VAL A 156 17.43 -19.06 -6.29
CA VAL A 156 17.75 -18.52 -7.62
C VAL A 156 17.20 -19.46 -8.70
N GLN A 157 16.32 -18.93 -9.54
CA GLN A 157 15.67 -19.64 -10.64
C GLN A 157 16.41 -19.42 -11.96
N ASP A 158 16.87 -18.19 -12.20
CA ASP A 158 17.63 -17.81 -13.38
C ASP A 158 18.64 -16.71 -13.01
N SER A 159 19.71 -16.59 -13.79
CA SER A 159 20.77 -15.62 -13.56
C SER A 159 21.45 -15.18 -14.84
N ILE A 160 21.61 -13.87 -15.00
CA ILE A 160 22.34 -13.24 -16.10
C ILE A 160 23.48 -12.41 -15.52
N THR A 161 24.67 -12.55 -16.09
CA THR A 161 25.79 -11.65 -15.82
C THR A 161 25.96 -10.70 -17.01
N SER A 162 25.85 -9.39 -16.75
CA SER A 162 25.98 -8.34 -17.75
C SER A 162 27.27 -7.54 -17.53
N PRO A 163 28.13 -7.41 -18.56
CA PRO A 163 29.29 -6.53 -18.49
C PRO A 163 28.86 -5.07 -18.27
N LYS A 164 29.65 -4.30 -17.52
CA LYS A 164 29.36 -2.88 -17.27
C LYS A 164 29.22 -2.05 -18.54
N GLU A 165 29.96 -2.38 -19.59
CA GLU A 165 29.84 -1.69 -20.89
C GLU A 165 28.46 -1.92 -21.50
N THR A 166 27.90 -3.13 -21.34
CA THR A 166 26.53 -3.44 -21.78
C THR A 166 25.48 -2.69 -20.96
N ILE A 167 25.71 -2.53 -19.65
CA ILE A 167 24.80 -1.81 -18.76
C ILE A 167 24.75 -0.31 -19.11
N ASN A 168 25.89 0.29 -19.47
CA ASN A 168 25.93 1.68 -19.95
C ASN A 168 25.04 1.90 -21.19
N ASP A 169 24.83 0.87 -22.00
CA ASP A 169 24.02 0.96 -23.22
C ASP A 169 22.52 0.65 -22.97
N PHE A 170 22.14 0.12 -21.80
CA PHE A 170 20.76 -0.31 -21.52
C PHE A 170 19.74 0.79 -21.69
N PHE A 171 19.99 1.97 -21.11
CA PHE A 171 19.02 3.07 -21.14
C PHE A 171 18.87 3.64 -22.55
N SER A 172 19.96 3.85 -23.27
CA SER A 172 19.93 4.32 -24.66
C SER A 172 19.15 3.36 -25.55
N ALA A 173 19.37 2.04 -25.39
CA ALA A 173 18.61 1.02 -26.12
C ALA A 173 17.12 1.02 -25.77
N TYR A 174 16.77 1.28 -24.51
CA TYR A 174 15.38 1.42 -24.08
C TYR A 174 14.70 2.64 -24.72
N VAL A 175 15.39 3.78 -24.79
CA VAL A 175 14.88 4.98 -25.47
C VAL A 175 14.64 4.70 -26.95
N GLU A 176 15.64 4.18 -27.67
CA GLU A 176 15.55 3.90 -29.11
C GLU A 176 14.53 2.82 -29.47
N GLY A 177 14.33 1.84 -28.57
CA GLY A 177 13.50 0.67 -28.81
C GLY A 177 12.08 0.80 -28.23
N ALA A 178 11.97 0.75 -26.90
CA ALA A 178 10.69 0.59 -26.22
C ALA A 178 9.96 1.93 -26.05
N LEU A 179 10.64 2.95 -25.51
CA LEU A 179 10.03 4.23 -25.17
C LEU A 179 9.42 4.90 -26.41
N LEU A 180 10.19 5.05 -27.49
CA LEU A 180 9.69 5.71 -28.71
C LEU A 180 8.61 4.90 -29.43
N THR A 181 8.64 3.56 -29.33
CA THR A 181 7.61 2.69 -29.91
C THR A 181 6.30 2.79 -29.13
N ASP A 182 6.38 2.79 -27.80
CA ASP A 182 5.21 2.90 -26.91
C ASP A 182 4.49 4.24 -27.08
N ILE A 183 5.19 5.28 -27.53
CA ILE A 183 4.64 6.63 -27.74
C ILE A 183 3.76 6.76 -29.01
N GLU A 184 3.54 5.68 -29.79
CA GLU A 184 2.55 5.50 -30.89
C GLU A 184 1.92 6.80 -31.43
N ALA A 185 2.71 7.73 -31.96
CA ALA A 185 2.20 9.02 -32.39
C ALA A 185 1.91 9.02 -33.91
N PRO A 186 1.03 9.92 -34.43
CA PRO A 186 0.83 10.09 -35.87
C PRO A 186 2.01 10.81 -36.52
N ALA A 187 2.59 10.23 -37.58
CA ALA A 187 3.82 10.60 -38.30
C ALA A 187 4.24 12.09 -38.46
N PHE A 188 3.33 13.07 -38.36
CA PHE A 188 3.65 14.52 -38.40
C PHE A 188 3.76 15.17 -37.00
N VAL A 189 3.04 14.66 -36.00
CA VAL A 189 3.18 15.06 -34.59
C VAL A 189 4.44 14.40 -33.99
N ASP A 190 4.82 13.24 -34.53
CA ASP A 190 5.98 12.44 -34.10
C ASP A 190 7.27 13.22 -34.11
N SER A 191 7.59 13.94 -35.19
CA SER A 191 8.93 14.54 -35.30
C SER A 191 9.15 15.60 -34.23
N LEU A 192 8.17 16.47 -33.99
CA LEU A 192 8.29 17.52 -32.97
C LEU A 192 8.26 16.93 -31.56
N LEU A 193 7.44 15.90 -31.32
CA LEU A 193 7.40 15.23 -30.02
C LEU A 193 8.70 14.48 -29.73
N VAL A 194 9.24 13.79 -30.73
CA VAL A 194 10.55 13.10 -30.66
C VAL A 194 11.67 14.11 -30.44
N ASP A 195 11.66 15.25 -31.14
CA ASP A 195 12.66 16.31 -30.94
C ASP A 195 12.63 16.83 -29.48
N LEU A 196 11.44 17.08 -28.93
CA LEU A 196 11.28 17.51 -27.53
C LEU A 196 11.73 16.44 -26.53
N ILE A 197 11.45 15.17 -26.79
CA ILE A 197 11.91 14.07 -25.93
C ILE A 197 13.43 13.92 -26.00
N ASN A 198 14.03 14.04 -27.18
CA ASN A 198 15.49 14.01 -27.31
C ASN A 198 16.13 15.19 -26.56
N GLU A 199 15.51 16.37 -26.58
CA GLU A 199 15.96 17.52 -25.79
C GLU A 199 15.91 17.20 -24.29
N LEU A 200 14.85 16.56 -23.79
CA LEU A 200 14.79 16.09 -22.39
C LEU A 200 15.88 15.05 -22.07
N VAL A 201 16.15 14.11 -22.99
CA VAL A 201 17.22 13.10 -22.82
C VAL A 201 18.59 13.78 -22.65
N GLU A 202 18.87 14.79 -23.48
CA GLU A 202 20.15 15.52 -23.47
C GLU A 202 20.28 16.45 -22.25
N ASP A 203 19.22 17.17 -21.89
CA ASP A 203 19.26 18.23 -20.88
C ASP A 203 18.99 17.74 -19.46
N GLU A 204 18.17 16.69 -19.29
CA GLU A 204 17.62 16.32 -17.98
C GLU A 204 18.02 14.92 -17.52
N TRP A 205 18.48 14.02 -18.40
CA TRP A 205 18.68 12.59 -18.11
C TRP A 205 20.15 12.12 -18.16
N GLU A 206 21.09 13.00 -17.78
CA GLU A 206 22.53 12.71 -17.82
C GLU A 206 22.96 11.48 -17.00
N ASN A 207 22.31 11.19 -15.86
CA ASN A 207 22.66 10.07 -14.99
C ASN A 207 22.09 8.73 -15.49
N LEU A 208 21.05 8.77 -16.34
CA LEU A 208 20.51 7.59 -17.01
C LEU A 208 21.28 7.26 -18.28
N THR A 209 21.68 8.28 -19.05
CA THR A 209 22.45 8.13 -20.29
C THR A 209 23.94 7.87 -20.05
N ASP A 210 24.50 8.42 -18.96
CA ASP A 210 25.82 8.07 -18.43
C ASP A 210 25.70 7.64 -16.96
N PRO A 211 25.34 6.36 -16.73
CA PRO A 211 25.20 5.84 -15.39
C PRO A 211 26.54 5.66 -14.68
N ALA A 212 27.69 5.94 -15.31
CA ALA A 212 29.00 5.76 -14.70
C ALA A 212 29.21 4.35 -14.10
N ALA A 213 28.83 3.30 -14.86
CA ALA A 213 28.95 1.91 -14.40
C ALA A 213 30.40 1.54 -14.03
N HIS A 214 30.60 1.02 -12.82
CA HIS A 214 31.91 0.62 -12.30
C HIS A 214 32.12 -0.90 -12.31
N TYR A 215 31.05 -1.66 -12.09
CA TYR A 215 31.07 -3.11 -11.91
C TYR A 215 30.18 -3.80 -12.95
N ASP A 216 30.60 -5.00 -13.35
CA ASP A 216 29.69 -5.95 -13.99
C ASP A 216 28.58 -6.32 -13.00
N VAL A 217 27.41 -6.71 -13.50
CA VAL A 217 26.24 -7.00 -12.65
C VAL A 217 25.78 -8.43 -12.84
N ILE A 218 25.44 -9.08 -11.73
CA ILE A 218 24.68 -10.33 -11.71
C ILE A 218 23.24 -9.97 -11.36
N SER A 219 22.33 -10.29 -12.26
CA SER A 219 20.88 -10.17 -12.07
C SER A 219 20.27 -11.55 -11.96
N GLU A 220 19.54 -11.80 -10.87
CA GLU A 220 18.97 -13.09 -10.51
C GLU A 220 17.45 -12.98 -10.41
N ARG A 221 16.75 -13.86 -11.12
CA ARG A 221 15.35 -14.17 -10.82
C ARG A 221 15.33 -15.09 -9.62
N VAL A 222 14.61 -14.72 -8.58
CA VAL A 222 14.49 -15.56 -7.39
C VAL A 222 13.05 -15.86 -7.04
N THR A 223 12.83 -16.96 -6.32
CA THR A 223 11.64 -17.17 -5.51
C THR A 223 11.98 -16.99 -4.03
N TYR A 224 11.04 -16.47 -3.25
CA TYR A 224 11.20 -16.24 -1.81
C TYR A 224 9.90 -16.52 -1.05
N SER A 225 10.03 -16.81 0.24
CA SER A 225 8.88 -17.05 1.13
C SER A 225 8.22 -15.74 1.52
N SER A 226 6.91 -15.60 1.32
CA SER A 226 6.11 -14.49 1.84
C SER A 226 4.69 -14.99 2.08
N ARG A 227 3.68 -14.14 1.87
CA ARG A 227 2.28 -14.42 2.13
C ARG A 227 1.36 -14.00 0.99
N THR A 228 0.28 -14.75 0.81
CA THR A 228 -0.88 -14.35 0.00
C THR A 228 -1.61 -13.18 0.67
N PRO A 229 -2.56 -12.52 -0.02
CA PRO A 229 -3.41 -11.50 0.59
C PRO A 229 -4.19 -12.00 1.82
N SER A 230 -4.59 -13.28 1.84
CA SER A 230 -5.25 -13.91 3.00
C SER A 230 -4.30 -14.20 4.17
N GLY A 231 -2.99 -13.99 4.01
CA GLY A 231 -1.96 -14.26 5.01
C GLY A 231 -1.40 -15.69 4.97
N GLU A 232 -1.82 -16.53 4.02
CA GLU A 232 -1.29 -17.89 3.86
C GLU A 232 0.17 -17.84 3.39
N PRO A 233 1.06 -18.71 3.88
CA PRO A 233 2.44 -18.74 3.42
C PRO A 233 2.53 -19.14 1.95
N SER A 234 3.43 -18.50 1.21
CA SER A 234 3.70 -18.79 -0.20
C SER A 234 5.19 -18.66 -0.51
N ASP A 235 5.78 -19.73 -1.03
CA ASP A 235 7.16 -19.77 -1.55
C ASP A 235 7.22 -19.49 -3.07
N SER A 236 6.07 -19.16 -3.67
CA SER A 236 5.94 -18.97 -5.12
C SER A 236 6.14 -17.51 -5.55
N LEU A 237 6.25 -16.56 -4.63
CA LEU A 237 6.50 -15.17 -5.00
C LEU A 237 7.87 -15.04 -5.63
N SER A 238 7.96 -14.21 -6.67
CA SER A 238 9.21 -13.95 -7.39
C SER A 238 9.65 -12.49 -7.25
N GLY A 239 10.95 -12.29 -7.43
CA GLY A 239 11.57 -10.98 -7.43
C GLY A 239 12.91 -10.99 -8.15
N LEU A 240 13.41 -9.79 -8.40
CA LEU A 240 14.74 -9.53 -8.94
C LEU A 240 15.71 -9.23 -7.80
N ILE A 241 16.90 -9.80 -7.88
CA ILE A 241 18.07 -9.34 -7.14
C ILE A 241 19.14 -8.95 -8.16
N SER A 242 19.57 -7.69 -8.15
CA SER A 242 20.68 -7.20 -8.96
C SER A 242 21.83 -6.77 -8.04
N ARG A 243 23.02 -7.27 -8.32
CA ARG A 243 24.20 -7.01 -7.49
C ARG A 243 25.49 -6.91 -8.32
N PRO A 244 26.48 -6.12 -7.88
CA PRO A 244 27.78 -6.08 -8.51
C PRO A 244 28.48 -7.45 -8.45
N VAL A 245 29.29 -7.75 -9.47
CA VAL A 245 30.28 -8.82 -9.40
C VAL A 245 31.33 -8.42 -8.37
N VAL A 246 31.46 -9.21 -7.31
CA VAL A 246 32.43 -8.99 -6.24
C VAL A 246 33.78 -9.58 -6.64
N ASP A 247 34.77 -8.71 -6.82
CA ASP A 247 36.17 -9.06 -7.05
C ASP A 247 37.11 -8.26 -6.11
N ASP A 248 38.43 -8.38 -6.29
CA ASP A 248 39.43 -7.71 -5.45
C ASP A 248 39.34 -6.15 -5.49
N ASN A 249 38.63 -5.57 -6.46
CA ASN A 249 38.44 -4.12 -6.61
C ASN A 249 37.06 -3.64 -6.13
N PHE A 250 36.18 -4.55 -5.70
CA PHE A 250 34.85 -4.20 -5.24
C PHE A 250 34.90 -3.44 -3.91
N ILE A 251 34.11 -2.37 -3.83
CA ILE A 251 33.92 -1.58 -2.62
C ILE A 251 32.44 -1.68 -2.23
N GLN A 252 32.20 -2.29 -1.06
CA GLN A 252 30.87 -2.38 -0.47
C GLN A 252 30.29 -0.99 -0.24
N LYS A 253 28.99 -0.86 -0.54
CA LYS A 253 28.19 0.30 -0.15
C LYS A 253 27.51 -0.02 1.18
N ASP A 254 27.35 0.99 2.01
CA ASP A 254 26.61 0.94 3.28
C ASP A 254 25.09 1.12 3.09
N HIS A 255 24.65 1.15 1.82
CA HIS A 255 23.27 1.40 1.41
C HIS A 255 22.72 0.26 0.55
N PHE A 256 21.52 -0.20 0.89
CA PHE A 256 20.73 -1.20 0.17
C PHE A 256 19.57 -0.53 -0.59
N ILE A 257 19.25 -0.98 -1.80
CA ILE A 257 18.19 -0.34 -2.59
C ILE A 257 17.00 -1.28 -2.73
N ILE A 258 15.82 -0.79 -2.34
CA ILE A 258 14.53 -1.43 -2.59
C ILE A 258 13.86 -0.69 -3.74
N LEU A 259 13.69 -1.35 -4.87
CA LEU A 259 12.92 -0.83 -6.00
C LEU A 259 11.50 -1.39 -5.97
N THR A 260 10.53 -0.49 -6.08
CA THR A 260 9.11 -0.84 -6.16
C THR A 260 8.59 -0.47 -7.55
N HIS A 261 8.18 -1.46 -8.34
CA HIS A 261 7.96 -1.28 -9.77
C HIS A 261 6.64 -0.57 -10.12
N ALA A 262 6.58 0.01 -11.31
CA ALA A 262 5.38 0.63 -11.87
C ALA A 262 4.40 -0.41 -12.46
N THR A 263 3.26 0.08 -12.93
CA THR A 263 2.23 -0.69 -13.61
C THR A 263 2.79 -1.43 -14.83
N GLY A 264 2.52 -2.74 -14.92
CA GLY A 264 2.89 -3.60 -16.05
C GLY A 264 4.31 -4.16 -16.02
N SER A 265 5.18 -3.70 -15.13
CA SER A 265 6.54 -4.21 -14.98
C SER A 265 6.59 -5.53 -14.19
N THR A 266 7.55 -6.40 -14.54
CA THR A 266 7.84 -7.64 -13.80
C THR A 266 9.37 -7.84 -13.85
N PRO A 267 10.12 -7.14 -12.97
CA PRO A 267 11.57 -7.05 -13.07
C PRO A 267 12.29 -8.40 -13.04
N SER A 268 11.70 -9.41 -12.38
CA SER A 268 12.30 -10.75 -12.27
C SER A 268 12.33 -11.54 -13.60
N GLU A 269 11.65 -11.09 -14.65
CA GLU A 269 11.72 -11.70 -15.98
C GLU A 269 13.02 -11.36 -16.74
N LEU A 270 13.91 -10.57 -16.13
CA LEU A 270 15.25 -10.22 -16.65
C LEU A 270 15.22 -9.60 -18.06
N ASN A 271 14.14 -8.88 -18.37
CA ASN A 271 13.91 -8.31 -19.69
C ASN A 271 14.58 -6.93 -19.81
N SER A 272 15.52 -6.79 -20.74
CA SER A 272 16.21 -5.51 -21.02
C SER A 272 15.34 -4.44 -21.67
N SER A 273 14.05 -4.70 -21.90
CA SER A 273 13.05 -3.68 -22.27
C SER A 273 12.18 -3.25 -21.08
N ASP A 274 12.30 -3.89 -19.91
CA ASP A 274 11.64 -3.45 -18.69
C ASP A 274 12.50 -2.38 -18.01
N ALA A 275 11.93 -1.17 -17.87
CA ALA A 275 12.61 -0.04 -17.23
C ALA A 275 13.09 -0.37 -15.81
N TRP A 276 12.33 -1.15 -15.03
CA TRP A 276 12.70 -1.47 -13.64
C TRP A 276 13.82 -2.50 -13.54
N TYR A 277 13.89 -3.42 -14.50
CA TYR A 277 15.07 -4.29 -14.65
C TYR A 277 16.30 -3.46 -15.02
N ILE A 278 16.18 -2.53 -15.98
CA ILE A 278 17.28 -1.65 -16.37
C ILE A 278 17.79 -0.86 -15.17
N LEU A 279 16.89 -0.20 -14.43
CA LEU A 279 17.23 0.62 -13.26
C LEU A 279 17.95 -0.18 -12.18
N ALA A 280 17.47 -1.40 -11.88
CA ALA A 280 18.13 -2.28 -10.92
C ALA A 280 19.59 -2.55 -11.32
N ASN A 281 19.85 -2.76 -12.62
CA ASN A 281 21.19 -2.96 -13.14
C ASN A 281 22.03 -1.67 -13.13
N LEU A 282 21.44 -0.49 -13.40
CA LEU A 282 22.16 0.79 -13.31
C LEU A 282 22.64 1.07 -11.87
N PHE A 283 21.78 0.84 -10.88
CA PHE A 283 22.18 0.96 -9.47
C PHE A 283 23.20 -0.10 -9.07
N ALA A 284 22.98 -1.37 -9.44
CA ALA A 284 23.92 -2.44 -9.11
C ALA A 284 25.31 -2.24 -9.71
N ALA A 285 25.40 -1.67 -10.92
CA ALA A 285 26.67 -1.37 -11.58
C ALA A 285 27.47 -0.26 -10.86
N ARG A 286 26.85 0.51 -9.98
CA ARG A 286 27.51 1.47 -9.07
C ARG A 286 27.91 0.88 -7.72
N GLY A 287 27.61 -0.40 -7.50
CA GLY A 287 28.03 -1.15 -6.32
C GLY A 287 26.91 -1.40 -5.30
N TYR A 288 25.67 -1.02 -5.59
CA TYR A 288 24.54 -1.25 -4.68
C TYR A 288 24.01 -2.69 -4.79
N LEU A 289 23.58 -3.26 -3.66
CA LEU A 289 22.71 -4.43 -3.67
C LEU A 289 21.26 -3.97 -3.84
N VAL A 290 20.59 -4.47 -4.87
CA VAL A 290 19.27 -4.01 -5.28
C VAL A 290 18.27 -5.16 -5.28
N VAL A 291 17.08 -4.94 -4.74
CA VAL A 291 15.96 -5.88 -4.81
C VAL A 291 14.73 -5.24 -5.41
N ALA A 292 13.92 -6.02 -6.13
CA ALA A 292 12.61 -5.62 -6.59
C ALA A 292 11.65 -6.82 -6.53
N ALA A 293 10.67 -6.78 -5.63
CA ALA A 293 9.62 -7.80 -5.60
C ALA A 293 8.66 -7.59 -6.77
N ASP A 294 8.23 -8.67 -7.44
CA ASP A 294 7.16 -8.57 -8.45
C ASP A 294 5.78 -8.33 -7.81
N ASN A 295 5.66 -8.62 -6.50
CA ASN A 295 4.42 -8.67 -5.74
C ASN A 295 3.44 -9.77 -6.21
N TYR A 296 2.46 -10.06 -5.36
CA TYR A 296 1.45 -11.10 -5.63
C TYR A 296 0.59 -10.74 -6.85
N GLY A 297 0.31 -11.75 -7.69
CA GLY A 297 -0.37 -11.59 -8.97
C GLY A 297 0.53 -11.14 -10.12
N ARG A 298 1.87 -11.13 -9.91
CA ARG A 298 2.88 -10.98 -10.98
C ARG A 298 3.97 -12.04 -10.88
N GLY A 299 4.81 -12.08 -11.92
CA GLY A 299 5.88 -13.05 -12.09
C GLY A 299 5.37 -14.47 -11.95
N ASN A 300 5.96 -15.25 -11.04
CA ASN A 300 5.55 -16.63 -10.78
C ASN A 300 4.10 -16.78 -10.27
N THR A 301 3.51 -15.73 -9.72
CA THR A 301 2.10 -15.71 -9.27
C THR A 301 1.16 -15.02 -10.26
N GLY A 302 1.60 -14.73 -11.49
CA GLY A 302 0.87 -13.96 -12.49
C GLY A 302 -0.44 -14.57 -13.04
N ILE A 303 -0.85 -15.74 -12.53
CA ILE A 303 -2.18 -16.30 -12.80
C ILE A 303 -3.26 -15.75 -11.86
N GLU A 304 -2.84 -15.18 -10.73
CA GLU A 304 -3.70 -14.57 -9.72
C GLU A 304 -3.92 -13.10 -10.04
N GLU A 305 -4.96 -12.49 -9.46
CA GLU A 305 -5.19 -11.05 -9.59
C GLU A 305 -4.03 -10.28 -8.93
N GLU A 306 -3.61 -9.19 -9.57
CA GLU A 306 -2.55 -8.36 -9.01
C GLU A 306 -3.04 -7.63 -7.76
N THR A 307 -2.22 -7.56 -6.72
CA THR A 307 -2.51 -6.75 -5.52
C THR A 307 -2.24 -5.26 -5.77
N TYR A 308 -2.80 -4.74 -6.87
CA TYR A 308 -2.55 -3.40 -7.39
C TYR A 308 -3.02 -2.33 -6.39
N LEU A 309 -2.07 -1.54 -5.88
CA LEU A 309 -2.29 -0.48 -4.89
C LEU A 309 -2.88 -0.96 -3.55
N LEU A 310 -2.70 -2.24 -3.21
CA LEU A 310 -3.03 -2.76 -1.87
C LEU A 310 -1.82 -2.58 -0.95
N ALA A 311 -1.81 -1.47 -0.20
CA ALA A 311 -0.65 -0.95 0.53
C ALA A 311 -0.02 -1.98 1.48
N ASN A 312 -0.84 -2.64 2.30
CA ASN A 312 -0.33 -3.61 3.27
C ASN A 312 0.30 -4.82 2.58
N GLN A 313 -0.34 -5.33 1.53
CA GLN A 313 0.11 -6.54 0.84
C GLN A 313 1.40 -6.34 0.05
N THR A 314 1.51 -5.25 -0.72
CA THR A 314 2.74 -4.95 -1.46
C THR A 314 3.92 -4.67 -0.51
N SER A 315 3.63 -4.09 0.66
CA SER A 315 4.63 -3.88 1.70
C SER A 315 5.16 -5.19 2.28
N TYR A 316 4.28 -6.14 2.62
CA TYR A 316 4.72 -7.45 3.12
C TYR A 316 5.61 -8.17 2.11
N ASN A 317 5.18 -8.26 0.85
CA ASN A 317 5.94 -8.97 -0.17
C ASN A 317 7.31 -8.33 -0.41
N THR A 318 7.37 -6.99 -0.48
CA THR A 318 8.62 -6.25 -0.68
C THR A 318 9.58 -6.39 0.50
N LEU A 319 9.09 -6.22 1.74
CA LEU A 319 9.91 -6.30 2.95
C LEU A 319 10.37 -7.74 3.24
N ASP A 320 9.54 -8.73 2.95
CA ASP A 320 9.91 -10.15 3.10
C ASP A 320 11.06 -10.53 2.16
N LEU A 321 11.05 -10.07 0.90
CA LEU A 321 12.18 -10.25 -0.02
C LEU A 321 13.44 -9.54 0.51
N ALA A 322 13.32 -8.26 0.85
CA ALA A 322 14.45 -7.45 1.32
C ALA A 322 15.15 -8.08 2.54
N ARG A 323 14.38 -8.50 3.56
CA ARG A 323 14.92 -9.14 4.76
C ARG A 323 15.63 -10.45 4.46
N GLN A 324 15.01 -11.32 3.67
CA GLN A 324 15.62 -12.61 3.31
C GLN A 324 16.93 -12.43 2.55
N VAL A 325 17.03 -11.40 1.69
CA VAL A 325 18.29 -11.08 0.99
C VAL A 325 19.37 -10.66 1.98
N LEU A 326 19.03 -9.86 2.98
CA LEU A 326 19.97 -9.41 4.01
C LEU A 326 20.35 -10.48 5.03
N GLU A 327 19.54 -11.53 5.17
CA GLU A 327 19.78 -12.69 6.02
C GLU A 327 20.58 -13.79 5.29
N ASP A 328 20.48 -13.87 3.95
CA ASP A 328 21.20 -14.84 3.16
C ASP A 328 22.69 -14.47 3.00
N ARG A 329 23.55 -15.40 3.40
CA ARG A 329 25.01 -15.26 3.35
C ARG A 329 25.55 -15.09 1.93
N ASN A 330 24.84 -15.55 0.92
CA ASN A 330 25.24 -15.41 -0.49
C ASN A 330 25.33 -13.94 -0.93
N TYR A 331 24.62 -13.03 -0.25
CA TYR A 331 24.61 -11.59 -0.55
C TYR A 331 25.43 -10.77 0.45
N SER A 332 25.95 -11.39 1.52
CA SER A 332 26.66 -10.67 2.60
C SER A 332 27.95 -9.97 2.16
N ASP A 333 28.56 -10.41 1.06
CA ASP A 333 29.77 -9.77 0.52
C ASP A 333 29.46 -8.56 -0.38
N THR A 334 28.18 -8.25 -0.65
CA THR A 334 27.78 -7.11 -1.51
C THR A 334 27.36 -5.86 -0.73
N TYR A 335 27.13 -5.98 0.57
CA TYR A 335 26.56 -4.93 1.42
C TYR A 335 26.96 -5.11 2.88
N ASP A 336 27.43 -4.05 3.54
CA ASP A 336 27.93 -4.08 4.93
C ASP A 336 27.18 -3.15 5.91
N GLY A 337 26.09 -2.54 5.47
CA GLY A 337 25.34 -1.53 6.22
C GLY A 337 24.05 -2.03 6.89
N GLN A 338 23.27 -1.05 7.36
CA GLN A 338 21.86 -1.23 7.75
C GLN A 338 20.90 -0.31 6.98
N ASN A 339 21.41 0.71 6.29
CA ASN A 339 20.62 1.74 5.63
C ASN A 339 20.02 1.26 4.31
N ALA A 340 18.79 1.66 4.03
CA ALA A 340 18.16 1.45 2.74
C ALA A 340 17.42 2.69 2.21
N SER A 341 17.38 2.78 0.89
CA SER A 341 16.52 3.69 0.14
C SER A 341 15.41 2.88 -0.52
N VAL A 342 14.17 3.39 -0.44
CA VAL A 342 13.04 2.84 -1.19
C VAL A 342 12.72 3.77 -2.36
N ILE A 343 12.67 3.24 -3.58
CA ILE A 343 12.50 4.04 -4.80
C ILE A 343 11.33 3.49 -5.61
N GLY A 344 10.36 4.36 -5.91
CA GLY A 344 9.13 4.00 -6.61
C GLY A 344 8.55 5.13 -7.47
N TYR A 345 7.92 4.76 -8.58
CA TYR A 345 7.15 5.69 -9.42
C TYR A 345 5.84 5.07 -9.87
N SER A 346 4.78 5.88 -10.02
CA SER A 346 3.43 5.43 -10.36
C SER A 346 2.87 4.48 -9.29
N GLN A 347 2.41 3.27 -9.65
CA GLN A 347 2.12 2.18 -8.71
C GLN A 347 3.28 1.93 -7.72
N GLY A 348 4.52 2.02 -8.20
CA GLY A 348 5.71 1.88 -7.39
C GLY A 348 5.83 2.99 -6.35
N GLY A 349 5.47 4.23 -6.68
CA GLY A 349 5.54 5.34 -5.73
C GLY A 349 4.56 5.16 -4.56
N HIS A 350 3.36 4.62 -4.84
CA HIS A 350 2.39 4.23 -3.80
C HIS A 350 2.97 3.14 -2.90
N THR A 351 3.57 2.11 -3.52
CA THR A 351 4.22 1.00 -2.79
C THR A 351 5.43 1.48 -1.97
N ALA A 352 6.21 2.44 -2.46
CA ALA A 352 7.36 2.98 -1.73
C ALA A 352 6.97 3.65 -0.41
N ILE A 353 5.90 4.45 -0.42
CA ILE A 353 5.33 5.04 0.80
C ILE A 353 4.76 3.96 1.71
N ALA A 354 4.06 2.96 1.15
CA ALA A 354 3.53 1.84 1.92
C ALA A 354 4.63 1.06 2.65
N VAL A 355 5.71 0.70 1.93
CA VAL A 355 6.85 -0.07 2.45
C VAL A 355 7.53 0.67 3.60
N TRP A 356 7.77 1.97 3.44
CA TRP A 356 8.34 2.79 4.50
C TRP A 356 7.42 2.87 5.71
N LEU A 357 6.14 3.19 5.51
CA LEU A 357 5.19 3.32 6.62
C LEU A 357 5.01 2.00 7.38
N MET A 358 4.96 0.87 6.66
CA MET A 358 4.95 -0.48 7.24
C MET A 358 6.22 -0.75 8.06
N SER A 359 7.38 -0.28 7.61
CA SER A 359 8.64 -0.37 8.35
C SER A 359 8.61 0.36 9.68
N GLU A 360 8.04 1.57 9.71
CA GLU A 360 7.87 2.36 10.94
C GLU A 360 6.86 1.67 11.88
N LEU A 361 5.68 1.30 11.36
CA LEU A 361 4.59 0.70 12.12
C LEU A 361 4.96 -0.63 12.77
N GLN A 362 5.83 -1.42 12.14
CA GLN A 362 6.24 -2.73 12.64
C GLN A 362 7.60 -2.71 13.34
N GLU A 363 8.20 -1.53 13.51
CA GLU A 363 9.54 -1.32 14.09
C GLU A 363 10.59 -2.25 13.44
N ILE A 364 10.64 -2.22 12.12
CA ILE A 364 11.55 -3.05 11.34
C ILE A 364 12.94 -2.40 11.35
N ASP A 365 13.87 -2.97 12.12
CA ASP A 365 15.22 -2.43 12.24
C ASP A 365 16.15 -2.79 11.06
N ARG A 366 15.81 -3.80 10.26
CA ARG A 366 16.64 -4.26 9.14
C ARG A 366 15.80 -4.68 7.92
N PRO A 367 15.98 -4.05 6.74
CA PRO A 367 16.76 -2.83 6.54
C PRO A 367 16.18 -1.63 7.30
N SER A 368 17.03 -0.70 7.73
CA SER A 368 16.64 0.60 8.26
C SER A 368 16.44 1.56 7.09
N ILE A 369 15.18 1.87 6.77
CA ILE A 369 14.86 2.80 5.69
C ILE A 369 15.18 4.22 6.15
N VAL A 370 16.10 4.88 5.46
CA VAL A 370 16.54 6.25 5.80
C VAL A 370 16.14 7.27 4.74
N GLU A 371 15.73 6.80 3.56
CA GLU A 371 15.39 7.64 2.42
C GLU A 371 14.30 6.98 1.56
N VAL A 372 13.34 7.77 1.10
CA VAL A 372 12.25 7.31 0.23
C VAL A 372 12.12 8.27 -0.93
N HIS A 373 12.19 7.77 -2.16
CA HIS A 373 11.92 8.53 -3.38
C HIS A 373 10.64 7.98 -4.01
N ALA A 374 9.58 8.78 -4.01
CA ALA A 374 8.27 8.35 -4.50
C ALA A 374 7.66 9.40 -5.43
N GLY A 375 7.23 9.00 -6.63
CA GLY A 375 6.71 9.92 -7.63
C GLY A 375 5.46 9.48 -8.38
N GLY A 376 4.65 10.45 -8.81
CA GLY A 376 3.54 10.24 -9.74
C GLY A 376 2.46 9.25 -9.28
N ALA A 377 2.30 9.03 -7.97
CA ALA A 377 1.46 7.94 -7.48
C ALA A 377 0.05 8.40 -7.03
N PRO A 378 -0.96 7.54 -7.11
CA PRO A 378 -2.30 7.80 -6.57
C PRO A 378 -2.32 7.62 -5.04
N TYR A 379 -1.68 8.53 -4.31
CA TYR A 379 -1.63 8.49 -2.84
C TYR A 379 -3.00 8.68 -2.16
N ASN A 380 -3.95 9.31 -2.85
CA ASN A 380 -5.36 9.34 -2.49
C ASN A 380 -6.14 8.44 -3.46
N LEU A 381 -6.15 7.15 -3.16
CA LEU A 381 -6.80 6.15 -4.00
C LEU A 381 -8.31 6.36 -4.08
N TYR A 382 -8.92 6.75 -2.95
CA TYR A 382 -10.35 7.07 -2.88
C TYR A 382 -10.73 8.21 -3.82
N LYS A 383 -10.08 9.38 -3.73
CA LYS A 383 -10.39 10.51 -4.61
C LYS A 383 -10.02 10.22 -6.06
N THR A 384 -9.00 9.41 -6.32
CA THR A 384 -8.64 8.97 -7.68
C THR A 384 -9.79 8.17 -8.31
N VAL A 385 -10.35 7.18 -7.61
CA VAL A 385 -11.51 6.41 -8.11
C VAL A 385 -12.76 7.28 -8.18
N ARG A 386 -13.04 8.09 -7.14
CA ARG A 386 -14.19 9.00 -7.10
C ARG A 386 -14.16 10.00 -8.27
N GLY A 387 -12.98 10.53 -8.61
CA GLY A 387 -12.78 11.44 -9.75
C GLY A 387 -13.18 10.80 -11.09
N VAL A 388 -12.81 9.53 -11.29
CA VAL A 388 -13.26 8.75 -12.46
C VAL A 388 -14.78 8.63 -12.52
N LEU A 389 -15.43 8.31 -11.40
CA LEU A 389 -16.89 8.18 -11.34
C LEU A 389 -17.59 9.53 -11.56
N SER A 390 -17.07 10.61 -10.99
CA SER A 390 -17.56 11.97 -11.20
C SER A 390 -17.42 12.44 -12.65
N HIS A 391 -16.35 12.03 -13.34
CA HIS A 391 -16.20 12.28 -14.77
C HIS A 391 -17.31 11.58 -15.55
N LEU A 392 -17.50 10.28 -15.30
CA LEU A 392 -18.46 9.44 -16.03
C LEU A 392 -19.93 9.86 -15.82
N ASN A 393 -20.28 10.44 -14.67
CA ASN A 393 -21.65 10.95 -14.45
C ASN A 393 -21.83 12.43 -14.84
N GLY A 394 -20.76 13.12 -15.24
CA GLY A 394 -20.79 14.54 -15.60
C GLY A 394 -20.86 15.53 -14.43
N SER A 395 -20.50 15.11 -13.20
CA SER A 395 -20.45 15.96 -11.98
C SER A 395 -19.06 16.50 -11.67
N CYS A 396 -18.19 16.54 -12.67
CA CYS A 396 -16.78 16.86 -12.53
C CYS A 396 -16.50 18.24 -11.91
N ASP A 397 -17.36 19.24 -12.12
CA ASP A 397 -17.28 20.61 -11.58
C ASP A 397 -15.85 21.22 -11.51
N ASP A 398 -15.00 20.92 -12.51
CA ASP A 398 -13.57 21.29 -12.59
C ASP A 398 -12.68 20.76 -11.44
N ASP A 399 -13.15 19.76 -10.69
CA ASP A 399 -12.41 19.06 -9.64
C ASP A 399 -11.09 18.47 -10.18
N VAL A 400 -10.02 18.67 -9.42
CA VAL A 400 -8.65 18.32 -9.84
C VAL A 400 -8.45 16.82 -10.04
N PHE A 401 -9.22 15.96 -9.36
CA PHE A 401 -9.15 14.50 -9.55
C PHE A 401 -9.94 14.03 -10.76
N CYS A 402 -10.81 14.86 -11.30
CA CYS A 402 -11.71 14.51 -12.38
C CYS A 402 -11.34 15.17 -13.72
N ARG A 403 -10.72 16.37 -13.69
CA ARG A 403 -10.48 17.24 -14.85
C ARG A 403 -9.81 16.54 -16.04
N TYR A 404 -8.83 15.68 -15.79
CA TYR A 404 -8.03 15.02 -16.82
C TYR A 404 -8.33 13.53 -16.97
N VAL A 405 -9.43 13.04 -16.37
CA VAL A 405 -9.87 11.66 -16.57
C VAL A 405 -10.13 11.46 -18.07
N ASP A 406 -9.44 10.46 -18.63
CA ASP A 406 -9.62 10.01 -20.00
C ASP A 406 -10.31 8.66 -20.02
N GLU A 407 -11.38 8.54 -20.82
CA GLU A 407 -12.17 7.31 -20.90
C GLU A 407 -11.39 6.14 -21.55
N ALA A 408 -10.41 6.43 -22.41
CA ALA A 408 -9.62 5.40 -23.08
C ALA A 408 -8.44 4.90 -22.23
N THR A 409 -7.99 5.67 -21.24
CA THR A 409 -6.79 5.39 -20.45
C THR A 409 -7.09 5.32 -18.97
N THR A 410 -7.53 6.42 -18.35
CA THR A 410 -7.73 6.53 -16.90
C THR A 410 -8.87 5.64 -16.40
N VAL A 411 -10.00 5.56 -17.12
CA VAL A 411 -11.12 4.67 -16.75
C VAL A 411 -10.67 3.20 -16.70
N PRO A 412 -9.97 2.65 -17.71
CA PRO A 412 -9.37 1.32 -17.65
C PRO A 412 -8.48 1.02 -16.44
N PHE A 413 -7.74 2.01 -15.90
CA PHE A 413 -6.98 1.78 -14.65
C PHE A 413 -7.91 1.48 -13.48
N ALA A 414 -9.03 2.20 -13.37
CA ALA A 414 -10.02 1.92 -12.34
C ALA A 414 -10.72 0.57 -12.58
N THR A 415 -11.20 0.31 -13.80
CA THR A 415 -12.03 -0.88 -14.10
C THR A 415 -11.24 -2.18 -14.22
N ASN A 416 -9.99 -2.14 -14.67
CA ASN A 416 -9.19 -3.35 -14.95
C ASN A 416 -8.06 -3.61 -13.96
N ARG A 417 -7.80 -2.70 -13.01
CA ARG A 417 -6.72 -2.86 -12.01
C ARG A 417 -7.22 -2.61 -10.60
N ILE A 418 -7.64 -1.37 -10.30
CA ILE A 418 -7.99 -0.97 -8.92
C ILE A 418 -9.17 -1.76 -8.38
N ILE A 419 -10.29 -1.78 -9.12
CA ILE A 419 -11.51 -2.46 -8.68
C ILE A 419 -11.33 -3.98 -8.62
N PRO A 420 -10.78 -4.66 -9.63
CA PRO A 420 -10.51 -6.10 -9.55
C PRO A 420 -9.62 -6.50 -8.37
N ALA A 421 -8.52 -5.78 -8.13
CA ALA A 421 -7.63 -6.04 -7.00
C ALA A 421 -8.37 -5.91 -5.65
N LEU A 422 -9.12 -4.82 -5.48
CA LEU A 422 -9.90 -4.58 -4.26
C LEU A 422 -10.92 -5.69 -4.01
N LEU A 423 -11.74 -6.02 -5.02
CA LEU A 423 -12.79 -7.03 -4.92
C LEU A 423 -12.26 -8.45 -4.70
N SER A 424 -11.06 -8.74 -5.19
CA SER A 424 -10.48 -10.09 -5.11
C SER A 424 -9.99 -10.43 -3.70
N TYR A 425 -9.60 -9.42 -2.93
CA TYR A 425 -8.86 -9.63 -1.69
C TYR A 425 -9.49 -8.97 -0.45
N THR A 426 -10.59 -8.24 -0.60
CA THR A 426 -11.27 -7.58 0.52
C THR A 426 -12.77 -7.82 0.51
N GLU A 427 -13.39 -7.80 1.68
CA GLU A 427 -14.83 -8.03 1.84
C GLU A 427 -15.63 -6.75 1.57
N THR A 428 -15.83 -6.43 0.29
CA THR A 428 -16.58 -5.24 -0.14
C THR A 428 -18.10 -5.42 -0.13
N GLY A 429 -18.59 -6.67 -0.12
CA GLY A 429 -20.00 -7.00 -0.33
C GLY A 429 -20.43 -7.05 -1.80
N PHE A 430 -19.51 -6.85 -2.75
CA PHE A 430 -19.77 -6.83 -4.18
C PHE A 430 -18.92 -7.86 -4.93
N PHE A 431 -19.49 -8.38 -6.03
CA PHE A 431 -18.73 -9.06 -7.08
C PHE A 431 -18.48 -8.09 -8.24
N LEU A 432 -17.52 -8.44 -9.11
CA LEU A 432 -17.17 -7.60 -10.25
C LEU A 432 -18.37 -7.25 -11.14
N ASN A 433 -19.30 -8.19 -11.33
CA ASN A 433 -20.50 -8.00 -12.15
C ASN A 433 -21.57 -7.11 -11.50
N ASP A 434 -21.47 -6.82 -10.20
CA ASP A 434 -22.35 -5.87 -9.53
C ASP A 434 -21.92 -4.42 -9.83
N ILE A 435 -20.64 -4.24 -10.20
CA ILE A 435 -20.00 -2.93 -10.40
C ILE A 435 -19.75 -2.64 -11.89
N LEU A 436 -19.39 -3.68 -12.66
CA LEU A 436 -19.02 -3.58 -14.06
C LEU A 436 -19.96 -4.40 -14.95
N ILE A 437 -20.48 -3.77 -16.01
CA ILE A 437 -21.21 -4.45 -17.09
C ILE A 437 -20.47 -4.23 -18.39
N ASN A 438 -20.06 -5.33 -19.04
CA ASN A 438 -19.27 -5.31 -20.27
C ASN A 438 -17.98 -4.46 -20.17
N GLY A 439 -17.32 -4.50 -18.99
CA GLY A 439 -16.07 -3.78 -18.74
C GLY A 439 -16.21 -2.28 -18.44
N ALA A 440 -17.43 -1.76 -18.35
CA ALA A 440 -17.72 -0.38 -17.97
C ALA A 440 -18.45 -0.32 -16.62
N PHE A 441 -18.24 0.76 -15.86
CA PHE A 441 -18.97 0.99 -14.62
C PHE A 441 -20.48 1.08 -14.86
N GLU A 442 -21.24 0.39 -14.02
CA GLU A 442 -22.70 0.38 -14.06
C GLU A 442 -23.25 1.73 -13.53
N THR A 443 -24.33 2.23 -14.14
CA THR A 443 -24.82 3.58 -13.84
C THR A 443 -25.39 3.70 -12.42
N SER A 444 -26.01 2.65 -11.89
CA SER A 444 -26.48 2.63 -10.50
C SER A 444 -25.33 2.57 -9.51
N PHE A 445 -24.26 1.83 -9.82
CA PHE A 445 -23.00 1.87 -9.05
C PHE A 445 -22.44 3.29 -9.00
N ILE A 446 -22.25 3.95 -10.15
CA ILE A 446 -21.70 5.31 -10.22
C ILE A 446 -22.56 6.27 -9.38
N SER A 447 -23.88 6.22 -9.58
CA SER A 447 -24.81 7.13 -8.89
C SER A 447 -24.85 6.87 -7.40
N GLY A 448 -24.92 5.62 -6.97
CA GLY A 448 -25.02 5.25 -5.56
C GLY A 448 -23.73 5.51 -4.80
N PHE A 449 -22.57 5.24 -5.41
CA PHE A 449 -21.27 5.58 -4.84
C PHE A 449 -21.15 7.09 -4.60
N LEU A 450 -21.50 7.91 -5.60
CA LEU A 450 -21.39 9.38 -5.50
C LEU A 450 -22.47 10.02 -4.63
N ASN A 451 -23.62 9.38 -4.46
CA ASN A 451 -24.70 9.85 -3.59
C ASN A 451 -24.54 9.41 -2.12
N ASN A 452 -23.43 8.75 -1.78
CA ASN A 452 -23.16 8.23 -0.44
C ASN A 452 -24.25 7.26 0.06
N GLU A 453 -24.63 6.31 -0.80
CA GLU A 453 -25.50 5.21 -0.37
C GLU A 453 -24.71 4.24 0.53
N ILE A 454 -25.32 3.83 1.66
CA ILE A 454 -24.73 2.97 2.71
C ILE A 454 -24.10 1.69 2.18
N GLU A 455 -24.64 1.16 1.07
CA GLU A 455 -24.18 -0.06 0.42
C GLU A 455 -22.70 0.03 -0.01
N TYR A 456 -22.20 1.24 -0.30
CA TYR A 456 -20.83 1.46 -0.77
C TYR A 456 -19.85 1.88 0.32
N ASP A 457 -20.30 2.08 1.56
CA ASP A 457 -19.44 2.60 2.64
C ASP A 457 -18.24 1.69 2.94
N SER A 458 -18.40 0.35 2.85
CA SER A 458 -17.28 -0.60 3.00
C SER A 458 -16.23 -0.39 1.89
N MET A 459 -16.66 -0.36 0.63
CA MET A 459 -15.76 -0.14 -0.51
C MET A 459 -15.02 1.21 -0.41
N LYS A 460 -15.72 2.29 -0.02
CA LYS A 460 -15.11 3.61 0.18
C LYS A 460 -14.07 3.58 1.29
N SER A 461 -14.38 2.89 2.38
CA SER A 461 -13.46 2.75 3.51
C SER A 461 -12.22 1.95 3.13
N LEU A 462 -12.35 0.91 2.32
CA LEU A 462 -11.21 0.12 1.83
C LEU A 462 -10.33 0.89 0.83
N LEU A 463 -10.90 1.76 -0.01
CA LEU A 463 -10.14 2.69 -0.85
C LEU A 463 -9.37 3.73 -0.02
N GLN A 464 -9.98 4.21 1.08
CA GLN A 464 -9.35 5.14 2.02
C GLN A 464 -8.28 4.45 2.89
N LEU A 465 -8.48 3.19 3.29
CA LEU A 465 -7.46 2.36 3.96
C LEU A 465 -6.17 2.26 3.14
N ASN A 466 -6.29 2.22 1.81
CA ASN A 466 -5.18 2.18 0.86
C ASN A 466 -4.73 3.59 0.39
N SER A 467 -5.17 4.64 1.07
CA SER A 467 -4.73 6.02 0.88
C SER A 467 -3.78 6.44 2.02
N PHE A 468 -3.00 7.50 1.76
CA PHE A 468 -2.04 8.06 2.72
C PHE A 468 -2.31 9.53 3.05
N THR A 469 -3.22 10.17 2.33
CA THR A 469 -3.53 11.60 2.42
C THR A 469 -4.54 11.95 3.52
N ASP A 470 -5.06 10.94 4.21
CA ASP A 470 -6.08 11.00 5.24
C ASP A 470 -5.56 10.56 6.62
N ILE A 471 -4.27 10.24 6.72
CA ILE A 471 -3.60 9.87 7.99
C ILE A 471 -3.59 11.08 8.93
N ASN A 472 -4.02 10.88 10.18
CA ASN A 472 -4.17 11.98 11.14
C ASN A 472 -3.28 11.88 12.40
N ASN A 473 -2.56 10.77 12.59
CA ASN A 473 -1.69 10.54 13.74
C ASN A 473 -0.23 10.19 13.36
N LEU A 474 0.23 10.67 12.20
CA LEU A 474 1.54 10.31 11.66
C LEU A 474 2.70 10.66 12.61
N GLU A 475 2.64 11.82 13.29
CA GLU A 475 3.63 12.29 14.27
C GLU A 475 3.88 11.29 15.43
N GLU A 476 2.92 10.43 15.74
CA GLU A 476 3.02 9.44 16.81
C GLU A 476 3.72 8.15 16.36
N ILE A 477 3.87 7.95 15.05
CA ILE A 477 4.27 6.68 14.45
C ILE A 477 5.69 6.74 13.88
N VAL A 478 6.01 7.83 13.18
CA VAL A 478 7.16 7.87 12.28
C VAL A 478 8.42 8.46 12.90
N ASN A 479 9.57 7.95 12.46
CA ASN A 479 10.87 8.55 12.71
C ASN A 479 11.11 9.79 11.83
N ALA A 480 11.19 10.96 12.45
CA ALA A 480 11.42 12.23 11.77
C ALA A 480 12.79 12.35 11.04
N ASN A 481 13.68 11.37 11.16
CA ASN A 481 14.99 11.37 10.49
C ASN A 481 14.97 10.75 9.08
N VAL A 482 13.87 10.09 8.67
CA VAL A 482 13.73 9.59 7.30
C VAL A 482 13.53 10.78 6.36
N LYS A 483 14.26 10.80 5.24
CA LYS A 483 14.07 11.80 4.19
C LYS A 483 13.07 11.29 3.16
N ILE A 484 12.01 12.06 2.93
CA ILE A 484 11.02 11.73 1.91
C ILE A 484 11.15 12.71 0.74
N HIS A 485 11.44 12.18 -0.44
CA HIS A 485 11.54 12.91 -1.69
C HIS A 485 10.29 12.62 -2.52
N LEU A 486 9.49 13.66 -2.77
CA LEU A 486 8.24 13.55 -3.52
C LEU A 486 8.32 14.28 -4.85
N TYR A 487 7.87 13.61 -5.90
CA TYR A 487 7.92 14.11 -7.28
C TYR A 487 6.56 14.01 -7.96
N HIS A 488 6.17 15.04 -8.71
CA HIS A 488 4.98 14.98 -9.57
C HIS A 488 5.04 16.11 -10.60
N SER A 489 4.72 15.81 -11.86
CA SER A 489 4.50 16.85 -12.86
C SER A 489 3.11 17.47 -12.70
N GLU A 490 2.99 18.80 -12.75
CA GLU A 490 1.67 19.44 -12.78
C GLU A 490 0.93 19.19 -14.11
N PHE A 491 1.68 18.74 -15.13
CA PHE A 491 1.20 18.40 -16.46
C PHE A 491 0.79 16.93 -16.60
N ASP A 492 0.81 16.15 -15.52
CA ASP A 492 0.38 14.76 -15.54
C ASP A 492 -1.14 14.65 -15.71
N ARG A 493 -1.56 14.02 -16.82
CA ARG A 493 -2.97 13.75 -17.12
C ARG A 493 -3.44 12.38 -16.62
N LEU A 494 -2.53 11.47 -16.26
CA LEU A 494 -2.88 10.12 -15.83
C LEU A 494 -3.20 10.08 -14.34
N VAL A 495 -2.30 10.62 -13.52
CA VAL A 495 -2.49 10.76 -12.09
C VAL A 495 -2.45 12.26 -11.76
N PRO A 496 -3.47 12.82 -11.11
CA PRO A 496 -3.47 14.23 -10.74
C PRO A 496 -2.36 14.54 -9.71
N ALA A 497 -1.62 15.64 -9.93
CA ALA A 497 -0.61 16.17 -9.00
C ALA A 497 -1.17 16.50 -7.60
N ALA A 498 -2.48 16.67 -7.49
CA ALA A 498 -3.19 16.81 -6.21
C ALA A 498 -2.91 15.64 -5.24
N ASN A 499 -2.68 14.41 -5.75
CA ASN A 499 -2.28 13.28 -4.92
C ASN A 499 -1.00 13.57 -4.13
N THR A 500 0.03 14.10 -4.80
CA THR A 500 1.30 14.43 -4.14
C THR A 500 1.17 15.65 -3.24
N ALA A 501 0.46 16.69 -3.68
CA ALA A 501 0.27 17.90 -2.88
C ALA A 501 -0.49 17.61 -1.55
N GLU A 502 -1.51 16.76 -1.59
CA GLU A 502 -2.23 16.31 -0.40
C GLU A 502 -1.32 15.48 0.52
N LEU A 503 -0.50 14.57 -0.03
CA LEU A 503 0.44 13.78 0.77
C LEU A 503 1.51 14.66 1.44
N VAL A 504 2.10 15.61 0.70
CA VAL A 504 3.06 16.58 1.26
C VAL A 504 2.47 17.28 2.47
N SER A 505 1.20 17.70 2.39
CA SER A 505 0.53 18.40 3.49
C SER A 505 0.38 17.53 4.76
N VAL A 506 0.23 16.21 4.59
CA VAL A 506 0.17 15.25 5.71
C VAL A 506 1.56 14.98 6.28
N LEU A 507 2.56 14.76 5.41
CA LEU A 507 3.91 14.39 5.83
C LEU A 507 4.66 15.57 6.49
N GLU A 508 4.53 16.79 5.98
CA GLU A 508 5.21 17.99 6.50
C GLU A 508 4.81 18.34 7.94
N ALA A 509 3.67 17.81 8.42
CA ALA A 509 3.31 17.91 9.83
C ALA A 509 4.29 17.13 10.73
N ALA A 510 4.79 15.97 10.25
CA ALA A 510 5.56 15.04 11.05
C ALA A 510 7.07 14.99 10.72
N MET A 511 7.48 15.33 9.49
CA MET A 511 8.86 15.14 9.05
C MET A 511 9.29 16.13 7.96
N THR A 512 10.58 16.06 7.61
CA THR A 512 11.12 16.82 6.47
C THR A 512 10.77 16.12 5.17
N VAL A 513 10.16 16.88 4.25
CA VAL A 513 9.78 16.42 2.91
C VAL A 513 10.45 17.30 1.88
N ASP A 514 11.21 16.70 0.97
CA ASP A 514 11.76 17.37 -0.19
C ASP A 514 10.78 17.22 -1.36
N HIS A 515 9.96 18.26 -1.57
CA HIS A 515 8.99 18.29 -2.66
C HIS A 515 9.61 18.90 -3.93
N HIS A 516 9.99 18.03 -4.87
CA HIS A 516 10.72 18.37 -6.11
C HIS A 516 9.80 18.92 -7.22
N GLN A 517 9.06 19.98 -6.93
CA GLN A 517 8.05 20.56 -7.83
C GLN A 517 8.61 20.99 -9.19
N SER A 518 9.88 21.37 -9.29
CA SER A 518 10.44 21.82 -10.57
C SER A 518 11.00 20.68 -11.42
N ARG A 519 11.16 19.47 -10.88
CA ARG A 519 11.93 18.40 -11.54
C ARG A 519 11.25 17.86 -12.80
N CYS A 520 9.93 17.88 -12.85
CA CYS A 520 9.15 17.39 -13.99
C CYS A 520 8.32 18.48 -14.68
N ASN A 521 8.71 19.75 -14.52
CA ASN A 521 7.93 20.91 -14.94
C ASN A 521 8.79 21.92 -15.73
N SER A 522 9.78 21.44 -16.48
CA SER A 522 10.57 22.29 -17.36
C SER A 522 9.77 22.78 -18.56
N ALA A 523 10.33 23.73 -19.32
CA ALA A 523 9.70 24.21 -20.55
C ALA A 523 9.48 23.10 -21.59
N GLY A 524 10.30 22.03 -21.57
CA GLY A 524 10.12 20.85 -22.41
C GLY A 524 8.83 20.09 -22.06
N TYR A 525 8.60 19.85 -20.76
CA TYR A 525 7.35 19.23 -20.28
C TYR A 525 6.11 20.05 -20.64
N GLU A 526 6.16 21.36 -20.43
CA GLU A 526 5.05 22.25 -20.78
C GLU A 526 4.79 22.24 -22.29
N ALA A 527 5.85 22.23 -23.11
CA ALA A 527 5.72 22.15 -24.57
C ALA A 527 5.07 20.83 -25.01
N ILE A 528 5.50 19.69 -24.44
CA ILE A 528 4.90 18.38 -24.70
C ILE A 528 3.43 18.37 -24.27
N PHE A 529 3.12 18.89 -23.08
CA PHE A 529 1.75 18.97 -22.56
C PHE A 529 0.82 19.73 -23.51
N ASN A 530 1.28 20.88 -24.01
CA ASN A 530 0.52 21.72 -24.92
C ASN A 530 0.42 21.15 -26.35
N LEU A 531 1.35 20.27 -26.74
CA LEU A 531 1.41 19.68 -28.07
C LEU A 531 0.49 18.46 -28.21
N THR A 532 0.28 17.70 -27.13
CA THR A 532 -0.50 16.45 -27.15
C THR A 532 -1.37 16.28 -25.91
N ASP A 533 -2.58 15.74 -26.12
CA ASP A 533 -3.50 15.33 -25.05
C ASP A 533 -3.31 13.86 -24.62
N ARG A 534 -2.27 13.19 -25.12
CA ARG A 534 -1.99 11.79 -24.79
C ARG A 534 -1.78 11.61 -23.28
N VAL A 535 -2.68 10.84 -22.67
CA VAL A 535 -2.59 10.46 -21.25
C VAL A 535 -1.46 9.46 -21.03
N GLY A 536 -0.75 9.62 -19.91
CA GLY A 536 0.37 8.76 -19.53
C GLY A 536 1.73 9.12 -20.12
N LEU A 537 1.82 9.98 -21.14
CA LEU A 537 3.12 10.35 -21.73
C LEU A 537 4.01 11.11 -20.74
N ILE A 538 3.53 12.26 -20.25
CA ILE A 538 4.27 13.06 -19.26
C ILE A 538 4.48 12.28 -17.97
N HIS A 539 3.51 11.46 -17.57
CA HIS A 539 3.66 10.56 -16.43
C HIS A 539 4.92 9.70 -16.57
N THR A 540 5.10 9.03 -17.71
CA THR A 540 6.27 8.20 -17.98
C THR A 540 7.56 9.03 -18.04
N LEU A 541 7.57 10.16 -18.75
CA LEU A 541 8.76 11.02 -18.88
C LEU A 541 9.21 11.58 -17.52
N CYS A 542 8.26 12.01 -16.68
CA CYS A 542 8.56 12.47 -15.32
C CYS A 542 9.16 11.33 -14.50
N GLY A 543 8.65 10.10 -14.63
CA GLY A 543 9.24 8.91 -14.00
C GLY A 543 10.73 8.76 -14.31
N LEU A 544 11.12 8.91 -15.57
CA LEU A 544 12.53 8.89 -15.96
C LEU A 544 13.33 10.04 -15.34
N SER A 545 12.76 11.24 -15.24
CA SER A 545 13.44 12.39 -14.62
C SER A 545 13.64 12.22 -13.11
N VAL A 546 12.67 11.60 -12.43
CA VAL A 546 12.81 11.19 -11.03
C VAL A 546 13.96 10.21 -10.89
N LEU A 547 13.94 9.13 -11.68
CA LEU A 547 14.96 8.09 -11.60
C LEU A 547 16.36 8.61 -11.94
N ASN A 548 16.46 9.56 -12.86
CA ASN A 548 17.69 10.28 -13.13
C ASN A 548 18.20 11.07 -11.90
N ASP A 549 17.30 11.76 -11.21
CA ASP A 549 17.62 12.51 -9.99
C ASP A 549 18.13 11.58 -8.88
N VAL A 550 17.41 10.48 -8.64
CA VAL A 550 17.76 9.48 -7.62
C VAL A 550 19.10 8.81 -7.92
N LEU A 551 19.39 8.49 -9.18
CA LEU A 551 20.73 8.06 -9.58
C LEU A 551 21.75 9.16 -9.26
N GLY A 552 21.47 10.43 -9.54
CA GLY A 552 22.36 11.53 -9.20
C GLY A 552 22.71 11.61 -7.71
N ASP A 553 21.71 11.49 -6.84
CA ASP A 553 21.84 11.55 -5.38
C ASP A 553 22.63 10.37 -4.81
N LEU A 554 22.48 9.19 -5.41
CA LEU A 554 23.16 7.95 -5.02
C LEU A 554 24.47 7.70 -5.80
N ARG A 555 25.20 8.75 -6.19
CA ARG A 555 26.53 8.63 -6.85
C ARG A 555 27.66 8.32 -5.87
#